data_AF-A0A089ZBW9-F1
#
_entry.id   AF-A0A089ZBW9-F1
#
_cell.length_a   1.000
_cell.length_b   1.000
_cell.length_c   1.000
_cell.angle_alpha   90.00
_cell.angle_beta   90.00
_cell.angle_gamma   90.00
#
_symmetry.space_group_name_H-M   'P 1'
#
loop_
_entity.id
_entity.type
_entity.pdbx_description
1 polymer ?
#
loop_
_entity_poly.entity_id
_entity_poly.type
_entity_poly.pdbx_seq_one_letter_code
_entity_poly.pdbx_strand_id
1 'polypeptide(L)'
;MRNIKGGFTTKDQEDRAEIIVKLTRYKLVLEEERPRLIEQLFKYYHQEEVEGNPREMEDLVDGPKKVKYINYDNPYEAYISAQIHLDQAMVPILEQHITFLEEGEDVDLVLESMEHSIYRVKKQTYTDVQEWEQLLHHLPADRLEEIENNPKGPGDLLLKELIWIQNYERKWMQK
;
A
#
# COMPACT_ATOMS: atom_id res chain seq x y z
N MET A 1 -41.12 2.59 -23.67
CA MET A 1 -40.38 2.73 -22.41
C MET A 1 -40.08 1.33 -21.89
N ARG A 2 -38.84 0.86 -21.98
CA ARG A 2 -38.43 -0.44 -21.44
C ARG A 2 -38.10 -0.25 -19.97
N ASN A 3 -38.94 -0.81 -19.10
CA ASN A 3 -38.62 -1.04 -17.70
C ASN A 3 -37.56 -2.14 -17.66
N ILE A 4 -36.33 -1.78 -17.34
CA ILE A 4 -35.32 -2.74 -16.86
C ILE A 4 -34.85 -2.20 -15.51
N LYS A 5 -35.66 -2.41 -14.47
CA LYS A 5 -35.13 -2.47 -13.12
C LYS A 5 -34.64 -3.91 -12.95
N GLY A 6 -33.40 -4.17 -13.37
CA GLY A 6 -32.63 -5.28 -12.83
C GLY A 6 -32.39 -4.94 -11.37
N GLY A 7 -33.24 -5.47 -10.48
CA GLY A 7 -33.00 -5.34 -9.05
C GLY A 7 -31.76 -6.15 -8.71
N PHE A 8 -30.81 -5.54 -7.99
CA PHE A 8 -29.69 -6.26 -7.38
C PHE A 8 -30.24 -7.44 -6.57
N THR A 9 -29.62 -8.60 -6.71
CA THR A 9 -30.02 -9.75 -5.90
C THR A 9 -29.67 -9.48 -4.43
N THR A 10 -30.39 -10.10 -3.50
CA THR A 10 -30.06 -10.01 -2.06
C THR A 10 -28.61 -10.42 -1.79
N LYS A 11 -28.09 -11.38 -2.56
CA LYS A 11 -26.69 -11.80 -2.48
C LYS A 11 -25.72 -10.68 -2.89
N ASP A 12 -25.99 -9.96 -3.98
CA ASP A 12 -25.11 -8.85 -4.41
C ASP A 12 -25.07 -7.72 -3.36
N GLN A 13 -26.17 -7.54 -2.63
CA GLN A 13 -26.24 -6.58 -1.52
C GLN A 13 -25.46 -7.06 -0.28
N GLU A 14 -25.51 -8.36 0.02
CA GLU A 14 -24.72 -8.99 1.10
C GLU A 14 -23.22 -8.94 0.79
N ASP A 15 -22.81 -9.33 -0.43
CA ASP A 15 -21.41 -9.32 -0.88
C ASP A 15 -20.84 -7.89 -0.84
N ARG A 16 -21.61 -6.90 -1.32
CA ARG A 16 -21.26 -5.48 -1.22
C ARG A 16 -21.06 -5.02 0.21
N ALA A 17 -21.99 -5.35 1.11
CA ALA A 17 -21.89 -4.97 2.52
C ALA A 17 -20.66 -5.59 3.19
N GLU A 18 -20.33 -6.85 2.86
CA GLU A 18 -19.14 -7.52 3.38
C GLU A 18 -17.85 -6.82 2.90
N ILE A 19 -17.79 -6.44 1.62
CA ILE A 19 -16.64 -5.71 1.06
C ILE A 19 -16.47 -4.36 1.73
N ILE A 20 -17.54 -3.57 1.90
CA ILE A 20 -17.49 -2.29 2.61
C ILE A 20 -16.92 -2.46 4.02
N VAL A 21 -17.37 -3.48 4.76
CA VAL A 21 -16.86 -3.77 6.11
C VAL A 21 -15.37 -4.10 6.08
N LYS A 22 -14.90 -4.91 5.12
CA LYS A 22 -13.48 -5.26 4.99
C LYS A 22 -12.62 -4.03 4.67
N LEU A 23 -13.05 -3.20 3.72
CA LEU A 23 -12.32 -1.98 3.34
C LEU A 23 -12.30 -0.97 4.48
N THR A 24 -13.41 -0.81 5.20
CA THR A 24 -13.48 0.09 6.36
C THR A 24 -12.53 -0.36 7.47
N ARG A 25 -12.52 -1.67 7.78
CA ARG A 25 -11.58 -2.24 8.76
C ARG A 25 -10.14 -2.03 8.33
N TYR A 26 -9.83 -2.28 7.06
CA TYR A 26 -8.49 -2.08 6.55
C TYR A 26 -8.07 -0.60 6.65
N LYS A 27 -8.95 0.34 6.29
CA LYS A 27 -8.71 1.78 6.46
C LYS A 27 -8.34 2.14 7.90
N LEU A 28 -9.13 1.67 8.87
CA LEU A 28 -8.87 1.92 10.30
C LEU A 28 -7.49 1.38 10.73
N VAL A 29 -7.11 0.19 10.25
CA VAL A 29 -5.77 -0.36 10.50
C VAL A 29 -4.67 0.56 9.96
N LEU A 30 -4.81 1.09 8.75
CA LEU A 30 -3.82 2.03 8.18
C LEU A 30 -3.74 3.33 8.99
N GLU A 31 -4.88 3.86 9.43
CA GLU A 31 -4.96 5.07 10.25
C GLU A 31 -4.31 4.88 11.63
N GLU A 32 -4.43 3.68 12.23
CA GLU A 32 -3.80 3.32 13.50
C GLU A 32 -2.31 2.97 13.38
N GLU A 33 -1.90 2.32 12.29
CA GLU A 33 -0.51 1.91 12.06
C GLU A 33 0.40 3.08 11.67
N ARG A 34 -0.09 4.04 10.88
CA ARG A 34 0.73 5.15 10.40
C ARG A 34 1.43 5.93 11.53
N PRO A 35 0.76 6.34 12.62
CA PRO A 35 1.44 6.97 13.76
C PRO A 35 2.52 6.08 14.40
N ARG A 36 2.29 4.76 14.46
CA ARG A 36 3.27 3.79 15.00
C ARG A 36 4.50 3.69 14.11
N LEU A 37 4.32 3.71 12.80
CA LEU A 37 5.42 3.71 11.83
C LEU A 37 6.25 5.00 11.92
N ILE A 38 5.59 6.15 12.05
CA ILE A 38 6.26 7.44 12.29
C ILE A 38 7.07 7.39 13.58
N GLU A 39 6.50 6.87 14.68
CA GLU A 39 7.22 6.73 15.95
C GLU A 39 8.42 5.78 15.84
N GLN A 40 8.28 4.66 15.11
CA GLN A 40 9.38 3.73 14.86
C GLN A 40 10.51 4.39 14.06
N LEU A 41 10.18 5.16 13.03
CA LEU A 41 11.14 5.90 12.22
C LEU A 41 11.84 6.98 13.05
N PHE A 42 11.09 7.71 13.87
CA PHE A 42 11.63 8.70 14.79
C PHE A 42 12.63 8.06 15.76
N LYS A 43 12.24 6.96 16.41
CA LYS A 43 13.13 6.21 17.32
C LYS A 43 14.38 5.71 16.60
N TYR A 44 14.26 5.28 15.35
CA TYR A 44 15.40 4.83 14.55
C TYR A 44 16.44 5.93 14.34
N TYR A 45 16.02 7.16 14.04
CA TYR A 45 16.93 8.28 13.86
C TYR A 45 17.57 8.78 15.16
N HIS A 46 16.93 8.56 16.31
CA HIS A 46 17.38 9.06 17.62
C HIS A 46 17.92 7.97 18.53
N GLN A 47 18.43 6.86 17.97
CA GLN A 47 19.00 5.76 18.77
C GLN A 47 20.20 6.18 19.64
N GLU A 48 20.84 7.33 19.35
CA GLU A 48 21.97 7.87 20.14
C GLU A 48 21.66 9.17 20.91
N GLU A 49 20.49 9.80 20.73
CA GLU A 49 20.13 11.05 21.44
C GLU A 49 18.93 10.83 22.38
N VAL A 50 19.22 10.79 23.67
CA VAL A 50 18.23 10.79 24.75
C VAL A 50 17.62 12.19 24.81
N GLU A 51 16.30 12.28 24.54
CA GLU A 51 15.44 13.49 24.50
C GLU A 51 15.22 14.10 23.10
N GLY A 52 14.30 13.50 22.34
CA GLY A 52 13.80 14.05 21.08
C GLY A 52 12.92 15.30 21.28
N ASN A 53 13.12 16.31 20.44
CA ASN A 53 12.40 17.58 20.47
C ASN A 53 11.00 17.42 19.82
N PRO A 54 9.87 17.78 20.50
CA PRO A 54 8.51 17.58 19.98
C PRO A 54 8.24 18.17 18.59
N ARG A 55 8.97 19.21 18.19
CA ARG A 55 8.83 19.85 16.86
C ARG A 55 9.31 18.97 15.70
N GLU A 56 10.26 18.08 15.93
CA GLU A 56 10.76 17.17 14.87
C GLU A 56 9.78 16.02 14.60
N MET A 57 8.94 15.70 15.58
CA MET A 57 7.84 14.75 15.42
C MET A 57 6.73 15.34 14.53
N GLU A 58 6.42 16.64 14.66
CA GLU A 58 5.46 17.34 13.79
C GLU A 58 5.93 17.39 12.33
N ASP A 59 7.24 17.58 12.07
CA ASP A 59 7.83 17.53 10.73
C ASP A 59 7.70 16.14 10.06
N LEU A 60 7.51 15.07 10.83
CA LEU A 60 7.20 13.72 10.31
C LEU A 60 5.70 13.47 10.14
N VAL A 61 4.83 14.28 10.78
CA VAL A 61 3.36 14.19 10.66
C VAL A 61 2.88 14.72 9.31
N ASP A 62 3.57 15.69 8.73
CA ASP A 62 3.41 16.10 7.31
C ASP A 62 3.97 15.05 6.32
N GLY A 63 4.36 13.88 6.85
CA GLY A 63 5.08 12.82 6.18
C GLY A 63 6.59 12.95 6.46
N PRO A 64 7.35 11.85 6.57
CA PRO A 64 8.81 11.94 6.59
C PRO A 64 9.24 12.83 5.43
N LYS A 65 10.22 13.73 5.65
CA LYS A 65 10.87 14.51 4.56
C LYS A 65 10.95 13.57 3.39
N LYS A 66 10.15 13.81 2.32
CA LYS A 66 10.04 12.93 1.13
C LYS A 66 11.37 12.25 1.00
N VAL A 67 11.46 10.99 1.42
CA VAL A 67 12.78 10.35 1.53
C VAL A 67 13.25 10.31 0.10
N LYS A 68 14.14 11.25 -0.26
CA LYS A 68 14.43 11.54 -1.67
C LYS A 68 15.02 10.32 -2.36
N TYR A 69 15.44 9.33 -1.57
CA TYR A 69 16.03 8.08 -1.97
C TYR A 69 15.65 7.01 -0.94
N ILE A 70 14.94 5.97 -1.37
CA ILE A 70 14.87 4.73 -0.61
C ILE A 70 16.28 4.10 -0.70
N ASN A 71 17.12 4.38 0.30
CA ASN A 71 18.52 3.95 0.30
C ASN A 71 18.61 2.42 0.47
N TYR A 72 19.29 1.75 -0.46
CA TYR A 72 19.57 0.32 -0.41
C TYR A 72 20.40 -0.08 0.83
N ASP A 73 21.23 0.84 1.35
CA ASP A 73 22.07 0.60 2.52
C ASP A 73 21.27 0.46 3.83
N ASN A 74 19.99 0.85 3.83
CA ASN A 74 19.12 0.74 4.99
C ASN A 74 17.71 0.24 4.63
N PRO A 75 17.54 -1.08 4.44
CA PRO A 75 16.26 -1.69 4.10
C PRO A 75 15.15 -1.43 5.12
N TYR A 76 15.50 -1.21 6.40
CA TYR A 76 14.54 -0.96 7.47
C TYR A 76 13.90 0.43 7.35
N GLU A 77 14.72 1.48 7.24
CA GLU A 77 14.25 2.85 7.02
C GLU A 77 13.49 2.98 5.69
N ALA A 78 14.03 2.35 4.65
CA ALA A 78 13.41 2.25 3.33
C ALA A 78 11.98 1.69 3.43
N TYR A 79 11.83 0.55 4.09
CA TYR A 79 10.55 -0.11 4.27
C TYR A 79 9.57 0.77 5.05
N ILE A 80 9.96 1.26 6.23
CA ILE A 80 9.07 2.08 7.07
C ILE A 80 8.63 3.34 6.34
N SER A 81 9.57 4.03 5.67
CA SER A 81 9.25 5.23 4.91
C SER A 81 8.29 4.95 3.74
N ALA A 82 8.48 3.82 3.04
CA ALA A 82 7.55 3.39 2.00
C ALA A 82 6.16 3.07 2.55
N GLN A 83 6.07 2.39 3.70
CA GLN A 83 4.78 2.08 4.34
C GLN A 83 4.06 3.34 4.79
N ILE A 84 4.73 4.33 5.37
CA ILE A 84 4.10 5.61 5.77
C ILE A 84 3.46 6.30 4.55
N HIS A 85 4.20 6.39 3.43
CA HIS A 85 3.67 6.99 2.20
C HIS A 85 2.51 6.18 1.62
N LEU A 86 2.61 4.84 1.64
CA LEU A 86 1.57 3.95 1.18
C LEU A 86 0.30 4.13 2.01
N ASP A 87 0.39 4.08 3.34
CA ASP A 87 -0.74 4.26 4.26
C ASP A 87 -1.44 5.60 4.02
N GLN A 88 -0.66 6.68 3.92
CA GLN A 88 -1.18 8.02 3.65
C GLN A 88 -1.94 8.11 2.32
N ALA A 89 -1.43 7.47 1.26
CA ALA A 89 -2.03 7.51 -0.07
C ALA A 89 -3.19 6.50 -0.24
N MET A 90 -3.21 5.43 0.55
CA MET A 90 -4.21 4.37 0.49
C MET A 90 -5.54 4.78 1.12
N VAL A 91 -5.52 5.54 2.23
CA VAL A 91 -6.73 6.01 2.91
C VAL A 91 -7.73 6.69 1.96
N PRO A 92 -7.37 7.73 1.17
CA PRO A 92 -8.33 8.37 0.27
C PRO A 92 -8.83 7.45 -0.86
N ILE A 93 -8.03 6.47 -1.29
CA ILE A 93 -8.47 5.45 -2.25
C ILE A 93 -9.56 4.58 -1.62
N LEU A 94 -9.34 4.09 -0.41
CA LEU A 94 -10.33 3.25 0.28
C LEU A 94 -11.63 4.03 0.49
N GLU A 95 -11.56 5.29 0.90
CA GLU A 95 -12.75 6.13 1.10
C GLU A 95 -13.54 6.30 -0.19
N GLN A 96 -12.87 6.64 -1.30
CA GLN A 96 -13.52 6.81 -2.59
C GLN A 96 -14.24 5.52 -3.04
N HIS A 97 -13.58 4.37 -2.93
CA HIS A 97 -14.16 3.11 -3.41
C HIS A 97 -15.24 2.57 -2.45
N ILE A 98 -15.15 2.86 -1.14
CA ILE A 98 -16.27 2.61 -0.21
C ILE A 98 -17.49 3.42 -0.65
N THR A 99 -17.33 4.71 -0.99
CA THR A 99 -18.44 5.55 -1.48
C THR A 99 -19.06 4.99 -2.75
N PHE A 100 -18.26 4.54 -3.73
CA PHE A 100 -18.79 3.88 -4.93
C PHE A 100 -19.64 2.64 -4.60
N LEU A 101 -19.18 1.82 -3.65
CA LEU A 101 -19.96 0.67 -3.18
C LEU A 101 -21.25 1.12 -2.46
N GLU A 102 -21.23 2.17 -1.64
CA GLU A 102 -22.42 2.69 -0.96
C GLU A 102 -23.45 3.27 -1.95
N GLU A 103 -23.00 3.87 -3.05
CA GLU A 103 -23.83 4.46 -4.10
C GLU A 103 -24.46 3.42 -5.05
N GLY A 104 -24.10 2.14 -4.89
CA GLY A 104 -24.67 1.07 -5.70
C GLY A 104 -23.93 0.79 -7.00
N GLU A 105 -22.69 1.26 -7.16
CA GLU A 105 -21.87 0.94 -8.33
C GLU A 105 -21.59 -0.57 -8.43
N ASP A 106 -21.29 -1.05 -9.64
CA ASP A 106 -21.01 -2.47 -9.89
C ASP A 106 -19.78 -2.92 -9.10
N VAL A 107 -19.92 -4.02 -8.34
CA VAL A 107 -18.88 -4.47 -7.41
C VAL A 107 -17.60 -4.86 -8.16
N ASP A 108 -17.71 -5.55 -9.29
CA ASP A 108 -16.55 -6.01 -10.04
C ASP A 108 -15.80 -4.80 -10.63
N LEU A 109 -16.51 -3.82 -11.19
CA LEU A 109 -15.90 -2.58 -11.70
C LEU A 109 -15.22 -1.76 -10.59
N VAL A 110 -15.83 -1.68 -9.41
CA VAL A 110 -15.22 -0.99 -8.27
C VAL A 110 -13.95 -1.71 -7.81
N LEU A 111 -13.95 -3.04 -7.76
CA LEU A 111 -12.76 -3.81 -7.36
C LEU A 111 -11.63 -3.72 -8.40
N GLU A 112 -11.94 -3.75 -9.70
CA GLU A 112 -10.94 -3.58 -10.77
C GLU A 112 -10.32 -2.17 -10.75
N SER A 113 -11.16 -1.14 -10.60
CA SER A 113 -10.67 0.24 -10.49
C SER A 113 -9.86 0.48 -9.21
N MET A 114 -10.19 -0.21 -8.13
CA MET A 114 -9.41 -0.21 -6.89
C MET A 114 -8.04 -0.88 -7.08
N GLU A 115 -7.98 -2.06 -7.70
CA GLU A 115 -6.71 -2.76 -8.01
C GLU A 115 -5.79 -1.83 -8.81
N HIS A 116 -6.34 -1.11 -9.80
CA HIS A 116 -5.59 -0.13 -10.59
C HIS A 116 -5.12 1.09 -9.77
N SER A 117 -5.97 1.62 -8.90
CA SER A 117 -5.63 2.76 -8.03
C SER A 117 -4.50 2.39 -7.05
N ILE A 118 -4.58 1.20 -6.45
CA ILE A 118 -3.53 0.62 -5.61
C ILE A 118 -2.23 0.50 -6.38
N TYR A 119 -2.27 -0.04 -7.60
CA TYR A 119 -1.10 -0.13 -8.46
C TYR A 119 -0.43 1.23 -8.68
N ARG A 120 -1.21 2.27 -9.01
CA ARG A 120 -0.65 3.60 -9.25
C ARG A 120 0.06 4.18 -8.03
N VAL A 121 -0.54 4.01 -6.85
CA VAL A 121 0.08 4.46 -5.60
C VAL A 121 1.34 3.67 -5.30
N LYS A 122 1.29 2.33 -5.37
CA LYS A 122 2.47 1.49 -5.16
C LYS A 122 3.58 1.86 -6.14
N LYS A 123 3.30 1.96 -7.43
CA LYS A 123 4.30 2.35 -8.43
C LYS A 123 4.94 3.70 -8.09
N GLN A 124 4.14 4.69 -7.68
CA GLN A 124 4.65 6.00 -7.29
C GLN A 124 5.52 5.93 -6.02
N THR A 125 5.08 5.21 -4.99
CA THR A 125 5.84 5.04 -3.73
C THR A 125 7.18 4.33 -3.97
N TYR A 126 7.20 3.37 -4.90
CA TYR A 126 8.37 2.57 -5.25
C TYR A 126 9.00 3.01 -6.59
N THR A 127 8.86 4.28 -7.01
CA THR A 127 9.49 4.75 -8.27
C THR A 127 11.01 4.90 -8.11
N ASP A 128 11.47 5.27 -6.91
CA ASP A 128 12.88 5.61 -6.66
C ASP A 128 13.70 4.42 -6.11
N VAL A 129 13.25 3.17 -6.32
CA VAL A 129 13.95 1.94 -5.86
C VAL A 129 14.59 1.15 -6.99
N GLN A 130 15.14 1.82 -8.00
CA GLN A 130 15.72 1.17 -9.18
C GLN A 130 16.77 0.10 -8.83
N GLU A 131 17.52 0.27 -7.75
CA GLU A 131 18.49 -0.72 -7.25
C GLU A 131 17.81 -2.01 -6.75
N TRP A 132 16.63 -1.89 -6.10
CA TRP A 132 15.82 -3.04 -5.68
C TRP A 132 15.13 -3.72 -6.86
N GLU A 133 14.68 -2.95 -7.86
CA GLU A 133 14.18 -3.51 -9.13
C GLU A 133 15.28 -4.31 -9.84
N GLN A 134 16.53 -3.81 -9.85
CA GLN A 134 17.66 -4.56 -10.40
C GLN A 134 17.95 -5.82 -9.58
N LEU A 135 17.91 -5.74 -8.25
CA LEU A 135 18.10 -6.91 -7.39
C LEU A 135 17.11 -8.03 -7.73
N LEU A 136 15.82 -7.71 -7.92
CA LEU A 136 14.79 -8.69 -8.29
C LEU A 136 15.17 -9.50 -9.53
N HIS A 137 15.74 -8.88 -10.56
CA HIS A 137 16.12 -9.56 -11.80
C HIS A 137 17.28 -10.55 -11.64
N HIS A 138 18.03 -10.46 -10.53
CA HIS A 138 19.16 -11.34 -10.24
C HIS A 138 18.81 -12.42 -9.21
N LEU A 139 17.62 -12.37 -8.61
CA LEU A 139 17.18 -13.39 -7.66
C LEU A 139 16.69 -14.64 -8.41
N PRO A 140 17.09 -15.84 -7.95
CA PRO A 140 16.59 -17.08 -8.53
C PRO A 140 15.11 -17.29 -8.19
N ALA A 141 14.41 -18.10 -9.00
CA ALA A 141 12.96 -18.23 -8.91
C ALA A 141 12.46 -18.80 -7.56
N ASP A 142 13.23 -19.72 -6.97
CA ASP A 142 13.00 -20.26 -5.64
C ASP A 142 13.06 -19.17 -4.55
N ARG A 143 13.99 -18.22 -4.69
CA ARG A 143 14.09 -17.08 -3.77
C ARG A 143 12.93 -16.11 -3.93
N LEU A 144 12.48 -15.86 -5.16
CA LEU A 144 11.30 -15.03 -5.41
C LEU A 144 10.04 -15.65 -4.78
N GLU A 145 9.85 -16.96 -4.95
CA GLU A 145 8.75 -17.70 -4.33
C GLU A 145 8.83 -17.64 -2.79
N GLU A 146 10.03 -17.76 -2.21
CA GLU A 146 10.21 -17.62 -0.76
C GLU A 146 9.82 -16.22 -0.27
N ILE A 147 10.21 -15.16 -0.99
CA ILE A 147 9.89 -13.77 -0.64
C ILE A 147 8.37 -13.53 -0.70
N GLU A 148 7.69 -14.03 -1.72
CA GLU A 148 6.23 -13.88 -1.84
C GLU A 148 5.50 -14.55 -0.67
N ASN A 149 5.93 -15.75 -0.28
CA ASN A 149 5.26 -16.57 0.72
C ASN A 149 5.67 -16.27 2.16
N ASN A 150 6.93 -15.92 2.42
CA ASN A 150 7.51 -15.82 3.77
C ASN A 150 8.67 -14.81 3.85
N PRO A 151 8.39 -13.50 3.70
CA PRO A 151 9.43 -12.47 3.74
C PRO A 151 10.13 -12.43 5.10
N LYS A 152 11.47 -12.43 5.10
CA LYS A 152 12.31 -12.56 6.31
C LYS A 152 12.76 -11.24 6.93
N GLY A 153 12.38 -10.11 6.34
CA GLY A 153 12.72 -8.80 6.88
C GLY A 153 12.32 -7.65 5.96
N PRO A 154 12.71 -6.41 6.31
CA PRO A 154 12.34 -5.20 5.56
C PRO A 154 12.70 -5.24 4.07
N GLY A 155 13.88 -5.79 3.73
CA GLY A 155 14.29 -5.97 2.33
C GLY A 155 13.37 -6.92 1.56
N ASP A 156 13.00 -8.06 2.15
CA ASP A 156 12.05 -8.98 1.52
C ASP A 156 10.65 -8.37 1.40
N LEU A 157 10.24 -7.55 2.37
CA LEU A 157 8.96 -6.84 2.33
C LEU A 157 8.93 -5.82 1.19
N LEU A 158 10.01 -5.07 0.97
CA LEU A 158 10.17 -4.20 -0.19
C LEU A 158 10.12 -4.98 -1.50
N LEU A 159 10.88 -6.08 -1.59
CA LEU A 159 10.93 -6.93 -2.79
C LEU A 159 9.55 -7.55 -3.09
N LYS A 160 8.81 -7.96 -2.07
CA LYS A 160 7.46 -8.49 -2.21
C LYS A 160 6.50 -7.48 -2.85
N GLU A 161 6.60 -6.22 -2.45
CA GLU A 161 5.79 -5.14 -3.04
C GLU A 161 6.16 -4.90 -4.51
N LEU A 162 7.45 -4.93 -4.84
CA LEU A 162 7.91 -4.82 -6.22
C LEU A 162 7.50 -6.02 -7.10
N ILE A 163 7.53 -7.24 -6.56
CA ILE A 163 7.02 -8.44 -7.26
C ILE A 163 5.53 -8.26 -7.57
N TRP A 164 4.74 -7.75 -6.62
CA TRP A 164 3.32 -7.47 -6.85
C TRP A 164 3.11 -6.47 -7.98
N ILE A 165 3.90 -5.39 -8.02
CA ILE A 165 3.85 -4.38 -9.10
C ILE A 165 4.16 -5.03 -10.46
N GLN A 166 5.24 -5.82 -10.56
CA GLN A 166 5.59 -6.53 -11.79
C GLN A 166 4.51 -7.53 -12.20
N ASN A 167 3.87 -8.22 -11.26
CA ASN A 167 2.75 -9.13 -11.53
C ASN A 167 1.56 -8.38 -12.12
N TYR A 168 1.22 -7.22 -11.56
CA TYR A 168 0.16 -6.36 -12.08
C TYR A 168 0.47 -5.87 -13.51
N GLU A 169 1.69 -5.37 -13.74
CA GLU A 169 2.14 -4.91 -15.07
C GLU A 169 2.12 -6.05 -16.11
N ARG A 170 2.53 -7.27 -15.73
CA ARG A 170 2.43 -8.46 -16.58
C ARG A 170 0.99 -8.82 -16.93
N LYS A 171 0.09 -8.79 -15.94
CA LYS A 171 -1.33 -9.14 -16.11
C LYS A 171 -2.06 -8.13 -17.00
N TRP A 172 -1.79 -6.84 -16.84
CA TRP A 172 -2.63 -5.77 -17.37
C TRP A 172 -1.96 -4.87 -18.43
N MET A 173 -0.63 -4.83 -18.52
CA MET A 173 0.10 -3.88 -19.37
C MET A 173 0.95 -4.53 -20.48
N GLN A 174 1.24 -5.83 -20.41
CA GLN A 174 1.90 -6.52 -21.51
C GLN A 174 0.88 -6.80 -22.63
N LYS A 175 1.01 -6.03 -23.71
CA LYS A 175 0.44 -6.30 -25.04
C LYS A 175 1.51 -6.86 -25.97
#